data_AF-A0A1F5ZA92-F1
#
_entry.id   AF-A0A1F5ZA92-F1
#
_cell.length_a   1.000
_cell.length_b   1.000
_cell.length_c   1.000
_cell.angle_alpha   90.00
_cell.angle_beta   90.00
_cell.angle_gamma   90.00
#
_symmetry.space_group_name_H-M   'P 1'
#
loop_
_entity.id
_entity.type
_entity.pdbx_description
1 polymer ?
#
loop_
_entity_poly.entity_id
_entity_poly.type
_entity_poly.pdbx_seq_one_letter_code
_entity_poly.pdbx_strand_id
1 'polypeptide(L)' 'MTVGKHSEIKGVAKEPQRLIINFETNAVKKEFDRIKKLGAKVIAEPYQMMDSWIATFADPDGNYFQLMSPWVSDKN' A
#
# COMPACT_ATOMS: atom_id res chain seq x y z
N MET A 1 -7.20 -5.41 12.92
CA MET A 1 -7.83 -5.01 11.64
C MET A 1 -8.12 -6.25 10.83
N THR A 2 -9.32 -6.37 10.27
CA THR A 2 -9.72 -7.53 9.44
C THR A 2 -10.15 -7.01 8.07
N VAL A 3 -9.69 -7.67 7.01
CA VAL A 3 -10.09 -7.37 5.62
C VAL A 3 -10.76 -8.63 5.06
N GLY A 4 -11.93 -8.47 4.46
CA GLY A 4 -12.74 -9.56 3.95
C GLY A 4 -13.56 -9.15 2.74
N LYS A 5 -14.07 -10.14 2.00
CA LYS A 5 -14.89 -9.92 0.81
C LYS A 5 -16.35 -9.69 1.19
N HIS A 6 -17.04 -8.84 0.43
CA HIS A 6 -18.49 -8.64 0.53
C HIS A 6 -19.19 -9.15 -0.73
N SER A 7 -20.22 -9.97 -0.58
CA SER A 7 -20.85 -10.74 -1.68
C SER A 7 -21.49 -9.89 -2.77
N GLU A 8 -21.92 -8.68 -2.43
CA GLU A 8 -22.53 -7.74 -3.37
C GLU A 8 -21.51 -6.98 -4.23
N ILE A 9 -20.23 -6.99 -3.85
CA ILE A 9 -19.16 -6.33 -4.59
C ILE A 9 -18.55 -7.33 -5.57
N LYS A 10 -18.56 -6.97 -6.86
CA LYS A 10 -18.07 -7.80 -7.97
C LYS A 10 -17.13 -6.99 -8.85
N GLY A 11 -16.06 -7.63 -9.30
CA GLY A 11 -15.06 -7.02 -10.17
C GLY A 11 -14.09 -6.10 -9.42
N VAL A 12 -13.35 -5.29 -10.17
CA VAL A 12 -12.35 -4.37 -9.62
C VAL A 12 -13.00 -3.08 -9.09
N ALA A 13 -12.37 -2.47 -8.09
CA ALA A 13 -12.77 -1.16 -7.59
C ALA A 13 -12.80 -0.12 -8.73
N LYS A 14 -13.92 0.62 -8.85
CA LYS A 14 -14.08 1.66 -9.90
C LYS A 14 -13.15 2.86 -9.70
N GLU A 15 -12.87 3.20 -8.45
CA GLU A 15 -12.03 4.34 -8.06
C GLU A 15 -11.06 3.88 -6.96
N PRO A 16 -10.06 3.05 -7.30
CA PRO A 16 -9.20 2.42 -6.30
C PRO A 16 -8.36 3.41 -5.50
N GLN A 17 -8.14 4.62 -6.03
CA GLN A 17 -7.49 5.74 -5.37
C GLN A 17 -8.37 6.47 -4.34
N ARG A 18 -9.67 6.15 -4.22
CA ARG A 18 -10.60 6.85 -3.30
C ARG A 18 -10.29 6.56 -1.83
N LEU A 19 -9.75 5.37 -1.53
CA LEU A 19 -9.28 4.98 -0.22
C LEU A 19 -7.92 4.31 -0.37
N ILE A 20 -6.91 4.84 0.33
CA ILE A 20 -5.57 4.25 0.37
C ILE A 20 -5.27 3.87 1.82
N ILE A 21 -4.97 2.58 2.03
CA ILE A 21 -4.55 2.09 3.35
C ILE A 21 -3.02 2.14 3.42
N ASN A 22 -2.50 2.89 4.40
CA ASN A 22 -1.07 3.02 4.65
C ASN A 22 -0.60 1.99 5.68
N PHE A 23 0.46 1.26 5.34
CA PHE A 23 1.19 0.37 6.25
C PHE A 23 2.58 0.94 6.49
N GLU A 24 2.83 1.33 7.73
CA GLU A 24 4.11 1.90 8.12
C GLU A 24 5.17 0.81 8.33
N THR A 25 6.38 1.06 7.82
CA THR A 25 7.54 0.20 8.04
C THR A 25 8.83 0.98 7.83
N ASN A 26 9.83 0.73 8.68
CA ASN A 26 11.18 1.25 8.50
C ASN A 26 11.93 0.60 7.33
N ALA A 27 11.36 -0.45 6.72
CA ALA A 27 12.02 -1.28 5.72
C ALA A 27 11.26 -1.31 4.38
N VAL A 28 10.76 -0.15 3.92
CA VAL A 28 9.89 -0.02 2.74
C VAL A 28 10.40 -0.82 1.53
N LYS A 29 11.68 -0.67 1.15
CA LYS A 29 12.26 -1.37 -0.02
C LYS A 29 12.28 -2.90 0.15
N LYS A 30 12.65 -3.38 1.34
CA LYS A 30 12.71 -4.82 1.65
C LYS A 30 11.31 -5.43 1.62
N GLU A 31 10.34 -4.76 2.24
CA GLU A 31 8.95 -5.22 2.25
C GLU A 31 8.31 -5.13 0.87
N PHE A 32 8.66 -4.11 0.09
CA PHE A 32 8.26 -4.00 -1.31
C PHE A 32 8.71 -5.24 -2.10
N ASP A 33 9.98 -5.63 -2.03
CA ASP A 33 10.48 -6.81 -2.73
C ASP A 33 9.80 -8.10 -2.27
N ARG A 34 9.54 -8.23 -0.97
CA ARG A 34 8.81 -9.38 -0.41
C ARG A 34 7.39 -9.46 -0.96
N ILE A 35 6.66 -8.35 -0.97
CA ILE A 35 5.26 -8.27 -1.42
C ILE A 35 5.15 -8.44 -2.94
N LYS A 36 6.08 -7.85 -3.71
CA LYS A 36 6.20 -8.07 -5.16
C LYS A 36 6.40 -9.56 -5.49
N LYS A 37 7.26 -10.26 -4.73
CA LYS A 37 7.48 -11.71 -4.89
C LYS A 37 6.26 -12.56 -4.53
N LEU A 38 5.38 -12.07 -3.65
CA LEU A 38 4.11 -12.72 -3.31
C LEU A 38 3.02 -12.52 -4.40
N GLY A 39 3.31 -11.75 -5.45
CA GLY A 39 2.42 -11.56 -6.61
C GLY A 39 1.50 -10.35 -6.53
N ALA A 40 1.71 -9.44 -5.58
CA ALA A 40 0.95 -8.19 -5.54
C ALA A 40 1.24 -7.32 -6.77
N LYS A 41 0.22 -6.65 -7.31
CA LYS A 41 0.38 -5.77 -8.47
C LYS A 41 1.07 -4.48 -8.04
N VAL A 42 2.23 -4.19 -8.61
CA VAL A 42 2.94 -2.93 -8.38
C VAL A 42 2.23 -1.81 -9.14
N ILE A 43 1.88 -0.73 -8.43
CA ILE A 43 1.34 0.51 -9.01
C ILE A 43 2.41 1.59 -9.05
N ALA A 44 3.22 1.69 -7.98
CA ALA A 44 4.39 2.55 -7.93
C ALA A 44 5.53 1.83 -7.19
N GLU A 45 6.71 1.77 -7.80
CA GLU A 45 7.94 1.31 -7.14
C GLU A 45 8.34 2.30 -6.03
N PRO A 46 9.20 1.90 -5.06
CA PRO A 46 9.55 2.77 -3.94
C PRO A 46 10.15 4.11 -4.41
N TYR A 47 9.51 5.21 -4.02
CA TYR A 47 9.95 6.58 -4.26
C TYR A 47 10.04 7.37 -2.96
N GLN A 48 10.78 8.48 -2.97
CA GLN A 48 10.85 9.38 -1.83
C GLN A 48 9.85 10.53 -2.00
N MET A 49 9.16 10.84 -0.91
CA MET A 49 8.34 12.02 -0.77
C MET A 49 8.73 12.70 0.54
N MET A 50 9.32 13.90 0.44
CA MET A 50 10.03 14.53 1.57
C MET A 50 11.06 13.54 2.14
N ASP A 51 11.08 13.33 3.46
CA ASP A 51 12.00 12.41 4.14
C ASP A 51 11.43 10.98 4.31
N SER A 52 10.33 10.66 3.63
CA SER A 52 9.67 9.35 3.74
C SER A 52 9.75 8.55 2.44
N TRP A 53 10.01 7.25 2.58
CA TRP A 53 9.84 6.30 1.48
C TRP A 53 8.37 5.90 1.36
N ILE A 54 7.87 5.81 0.13
CA ILE A 54 6.52 5.36 -0.19
C ILE A 54 6.58 4.37 -1.36
N ALA A 55 5.78 3.32 -1.33
CA ALA A 55 5.53 2.44 -2.47
C ALA A 55 4.05 2.07 -2.53
N THR A 56 3.49 1.91 -3.73
CA THR A 56 2.04 1.66 -3.92
C THR A 56 1.81 0.33 -4.62
N PHE A 57 0.88 -0.46 -4.08
CA PHE A 57 0.41 -1.71 -4.64
C PHE A 57 -1.10 -1.68 -4.86
N ALA A 58 -1.59 -2.59 -5.71
CA ALA A 58 -2.99 -2.96 -5.77
C ALA A 58 -3.19 -4.40 -5.30
N ASP A 59 -4.24 -4.61 -4.50
CA ASP A 59 -4.71 -5.94 -4.14
C ASP A 59 -5.40 -6.64 -5.35
N PRO A 60 -5.81 -7.91 -5.24
CA PRO A 60 -6.49 -8.62 -6.33
C PRO A 60 -7.81 -7.99 -6.78
N ASP A 61 -8.48 -7.23 -5.92
CA ASP A 61 -9.73 -6.53 -6.22
C ASP A 61 -9.47 -5.10 -6.74
N GLY A 62 -8.20 -4.72 -6.89
CA GLY A 62 -7.75 -3.44 -7.43
C GLY A 62 -7.59 -2.33 -6.41
N ASN A 63 -7.87 -2.54 -5.12
CA ASN A 63 -7.77 -1.50 -4.10
C ASN A 63 -6.31 -1.12 -3.85
N TYR A 64 -6.04 0.17 -3.65
CA TYR A 64 -4.69 0.65 -3.43
C TYR A 64 -4.32 0.59 -1.95
N PHE A 65 -3.10 0.12 -1.69
CA PHE A 65 -2.47 0.23 -0.40
C PHE A 65 -1.02 0.65 -0.58
N GLN A 66 -0.48 1.30 0.44
CA GLN A 66 0.87 1.84 0.42
C GLN A 66 1.71 1.26 1.54
N LEU A 67 2.98 1.00 1.23
CA LEU A 67 4.02 0.91 2.24
C LEU A 67 4.63 2.29 2.39
N MET A 68 4.74 2.78 3.62
CA MET A 68 5.42 4.05 3.86
C MET A 68 6.33 4.00 5.07
N SER A 69 7.33 4.90 5.11
CA SER A 69 8.09 5.11 6.33
C SER A 69 7.18 5.67 7.42
N PRO A 70 7.39 5.33 8.70
CA PRO A 70 6.63 5.95 9.79
C PRO A 70 6.74 7.46 9.72
N TRP A 71 5.63 8.15 9.98
CA TRP A 71 5.66 9.60 10.07
C TRP A 71 6.56 10.01 11.23
N VAL A 72 7.61 10.78 10.92
CA VAL A 72 8.34 11.51 11.94
C VAL A 72 7.51 12.73 12.29
N SER A 73 6.45 12.55 13.09
CA SER A 73 5.93 13.69 13.85
C SER A 73 6.92 13.89 14.99
N ASP A 74 7.56 15.05 15.08
CA ASP A 74 8.38 15.44 16.22
C ASP A 74 7.64 15.06 17.50
N LYS A 75 8.12 14.02 18.20
CA LYS A 75 7.77 13.78 19.59
C LYS A 75 8.56 14.80 20.40
N ASN A 76 8.06 16.05 20.41
CA ASN A 76 8.39 17.03 21.44
C ASN A 76 7.51 16.77 22.66
#